data_AF-A0A383ECU4-F1
#
_entry.id   AF-A0A383ECU4-F1
#
_cell.length_a   1.000
_cell.length_b   1.000
_cell.length_c   1.000
_cell.angle_alpha   90.00
_cell.angle_beta   90.00
_cell.angle_gamma   90.00
#
_symmetry.space_group_name_H-M   'P 1'
#
loop_
_entity.id
_entity.type
_entity.pdbx_description
1 polymer ?
#
loop_
_entity_poly.entity_id
_entity_poly.type
_entity_poly.pdbx_seq_one_letter_code
_entity_poly.pdbx_strand_id
1 'polypeptide(L)'
;MDRSFLSDKGIIRASRNFVCARLSTYESKEEAEYLSGIFTRGGQLENTVFCIMSPDGKDRLVNSGRSPGWAFPGSEDQAIRDMEKKMDEIVSRYSVKKESRSSLPALPVLPSFRLALNVAACDNLPLVATVARSKESREKLQKQVNELAWSKEFIGRFI
;
A
#
# COMPACT_ATOMS: atom_id res chain seq x y z
N MET A 1 8.62 12.98 -8.38
CA MET A 1 7.85 13.45 -7.21
C MET A 1 8.79 13.26 -6.05
N ASP A 2 9.28 14.36 -5.48
CA ASP A 2 9.97 14.27 -4.19
C ASP A 2 9.00 13.68 -3.16
N ARG A 3 9.54 13.00 -2.16
CA ARG A 3 8.73 12.21 -1.21
C ARG A 3 7.82 13.09 -0.34
N SER A 4 7.84 14.42 -0.49
CA SER A 4 7.08 15.43 0.26
C SER A 4 5.57 15.23 0.16
N PHE A 5 5.03 15.05 -1.06
CA PHE A 5 3.59 14.98 -1.31
C PHE A 5 2.89 13.88 -0.48
N LEU A 6 3.41 12.65 -0.54
CA LEU A 6 2.86 11.52 0.24
C LEU A 6 3.28 11.52 1.70
N SER A 7 4.25 12.35 2.08
CA SER A 7 4.71 12.52 3.47
C SER A 7 3.97 13.65 4.21
N ASP A 8 3.02 14.33 3.55
CA ASP A 8 2.19 15.32 4.21
C ASP A 8 1.40 14.70 5.37
N LYS A 9 1.25 15.47 6.46
CA LYS A 9 0.63 14.98 7.70
C LYS A 9 -0.86 14.66 7.51
N GLY A 10 -1.57 15.41 6.67
CA GLY A 10 -2.97 15.17 6.32
C GLY A 10 -3.13 13.88 5.54
N ILE A 11 -2.27 13.66 4.53
CA ILE A 11 -2.25 12.43 3.73
C ILE A 11 -1.90 11.20 4.58
N ILE A 12 -0.87 11.30 5.45
CA ILE A 12 -0.52 10.21 6.38
C ILE A 12 -1.68 9.91 7.32
N ARG A 13 -2.39 10.93 7.82
CA ARG A 13 -3.56 10.73 8.70
C ARG A 13 -4.68 10.02 7.95
N ALA A 14 -5.05 10.51 6.77
CA ALA A 14 -6.16 9.97 5.98
C ALA A 14 -5.89 8.54 5.52
N SER A 15 -4.65 8.25 5.09
CA SER A 15 -4.24 6.93 4.56
C SER A 15 -4.33 5.80 5.59
N ARG A 16 -4.35 6.08 6.90
CA ARG A 16 -4.54 5.06 7.95
C ARG A 16 -5.88 4.32 7.88
N ASN A 17 -6.86 4.88 7.18
CA ASN A 17 -8.16 4.22 6.96
C ASN A 17 -8.19 3.36 5.69
N PHE A 18 -7.06 3.29 4.97
CA PHE A 18 -6.92 2.57 3.72
C PHE A 18 -5.88 1.46 3.86
N VAL A 19 -6.00 0.45 3.00
CA VAL A 19 -4.95 -0.55 2.79
C VAL A 19 -4.18 -0.14 1.54
N CYS A 20 -2.87 0.04 1.68
CA CYS A 20 -1.99 0.22 0.53
C CYS A 20 -1.57 -1.17 0.02
N ALA A 21 -1.84 -1.44 -1.26
CA ALA A 21 -1.43 -2.68 -1.91
C ALA A 21 -0.16 -2.43 -2.72
N ARG A 22 0.87 -3.24 -2.47
CA ARG A 22 2.06 -3.29 -3.33
C ARG A 22 1.73 -4.19 -4.50
N LEU A 23 1.83 -3.63 -5.71
CA LEU A 23 1.52 -4.35 -6.93
C LEU A 23 2.65 -5.33 -7.27
N SER A 24 2.29 -6.57 -7.56
CA SER A 24 3.22 -7.64 -7.96
C SER A 24 3.04 -8.00 -9.44
N THR A 25 2.92 -6.96 -10.28
CA THR A 25 2.66 -7.04 -11.72
C THR A 25 3.60 -7.99 -12.47
N TYR A 26 4.84 -8.16 -12.00
CA TYR A 26 5.83 -9.03 -12.65
C TYR A 26 6.02 -10.36 -11.94
N GLU A 27 5.39 -10.53 -10.78
CA GLU A 27 5.54 -11.67 -9.91
C GLU A 27 4.30 -12.58 -9.90
N SER A 28 3.13 -12.07 -10.33
CA SER A 28 1.90 -12.86 -10.50
C SER A 28 1.19 -12.49 -11.80
N LYS A 29 0.89 -13.52 -12.60
CA LYS A 29 0.12 -13.37 -13.84
C LYS A 29 -1.32 -12.95 -13.53
N GLU A 30 -1.92 -13.55 -12.52
CA GLU A 30 -3.30 -13.27 -12.07
C GLU A 30 -3.43 -11.81 -11.62
N GLU A 31 -2.44 -11.30 -10.87
CA GLU A 31 -2.41 -9.90 -10.45
C GLU A 31 -2.21 -8.96 -11.64
N ALA A 32 -1.33 -9.31 -12.60
CA ALA A 32 -1.14 -8.53 -13.82
C ALA A 32 -2.43 -8.43 -14.66
N GLU A 33 -3.18 -9.53 -14.79
CA GLU A 33 -4.47 -9.54 -15.49
C GLU A 33 -5.48 -8.62 -14.79
N TYR A 34 -5.58 -8.68 -13.47
CA TYR A 34 -6.44 -7.79 -12.69
C TYR A 34 -6.06 -6.32 -12.84
N LEU A 35 -4.77 -5.99 -12.73
CA LEU A 35 -4.28 -4.61 -12.83
C LEU A 35 -4.46 -4.01 -14.23
N SER A 36 -4.42 -4.84 -15.28
CA SER A 36 -4.73 -4.42 -16.64
C SER A 36 -6.17 -3.87 -16.77
N GLY A 37 -7.11 -4.41 -15.97
CA GLY A 37 -8.47 -3.90 -15.87
C GLY A 37 -8.59 -2.55 -15.13
N ILE A 38 -7.61 -2.21 -14.29
CA ILE A 38 -7.57 -0.94 -13.55
C ILE A 38 -6.98 0.17 -14.41
N PHE A 39 -5.79 -0.06 -14.96
CA PHE A 39 -5.08 0.92 -15.78
C PHE A 39 -4.15 0.24 -16.77
N THR A 40 -4.39 0.48 -18.06
CA THR A 40 -3.56 0.07 -19.17
C THR A 40 -3.33 1.28 -20.06
N ARG A 41 -2.07 1.61 -20.36
CA ARG A 41 -1.73 2.73 -21.23
C ARG A 41 -1.16 2.19 -22.53
N GLY A 42 -1.79 2.55 -23.66
CA GLY A 42 -1.36 2.06 -24.98
C GLY A 42 -1.46 0.54 -25.15
N GLY A 43 -2.35 -0.13 -24.40
CA GLY A 43 -2.53 -1.58 -24.47
C GLY A 43 -1.54 -2.39 -23.64
N GLN A 44 -0.64 -1.74 -22.89
CA GLN A 44 0.29 -2.42 -21.99
C GLN A 44 0.07 -1.98 -20.53
N LEU A 45 0.17 -2.95 -19.63
CA LEU A 45 0.17 -2.69 -18.20
C LEU A 45 1.47 -1.98 -17.83
N GLU A 46 1.34 -0.89 -17.06
CA GLU A 46 2.47 -0.07 -16.64
C GLU A 46 2.99 -0.54 -15.27
N ASN A 47 4.27 -0.29 -15.00
CA ASN A 47 4.94 -0.68 -13.76
C ASN A 47 4.43 0.11 -12.55
N THR A 48 3.63 1.15 -12.78
CA THR A 48 3.09 2.05 -11.76
C THR A 48 1.63 2.30 -12.04
N VAL A 49 0.78 1.99 -11.05
CA VAL A 49 -0.64 2.33 -11.07
C VAL A 49 -0.99 3.01 -9.75
N PHE A 50 -1.66 4.14 -9.84
CA PHE A 50 -2.34 4.80 -8.75
C PHE A 50 -3.84 4.69 -8.97
N CYS A 51 -4.55 4.19 -7.96
CA CYS A 51 -6.02 4.21 -7.89
C CYS A 51 -6.43 4.04 -6.42
N ILE A 52 -7.65 4.45 -6.10
CA ILE A 52 -8.33 4.13 -4.84
C ILE A 52 -9.53 3.28 -5.22
N MET A 53 -9.61 2.07 -4.66
CA MET A 53 -10.64 1.10 -4.97
C MET A 53 -11.66 0.99 -3.83
N SER A 54 -12.85 0.47 -4.13
CA SER A 54 -13.80 0.00 -3.12
C SER A 54 -13.18 -1.11 -2.25
N PRO A 55 -13.69 -1.35 -1.02
CA PRO A 55 -13.14 -2.38 -0.13
C PRO A 55 -13.14 -3.81 -0.69
N ASP A 56 -13.99 -4.09 -1.67
CA ASP A 56 -14.05 -5.39 -2.38
C ASP A 56 -13.17 -5.43 -3.65
N GLY A 57 -12.47 -4.35 -3.97
CA GLY A 57 -11.55 -4.24 -5.09
C GLY A 57 -12.23 -4.17 -6.46
N LYS A 58 -13.55 -3.93 -6.55
CA LYS A 58 -14.28 -3.97 -7.83
C LYS A 58 -14.44 -2.61 -8.49
N ASP A 59 -14.68 -1.57 -7.70
CA ASP A 59 -14.98 -0.24 -8.21
C ASP A 59 -13.81 0.72 -8.02
N ARG A 60 -13.51 1.51 -9.07
CA ARG A 60 -12.58 2.64 -8.98
C ARG A 60 -13.29 3.84 -8.35
N LEU A 61 -12.78 4.33 -7.24
CA LEU A 61 -13.33 5.49 -6.52
C LEU A 61 -12.68 6.82 -6.94
N VAL A 62 -11.57 6.74 -7.68
CA VAL A 62 -10.88 7.86 -8.33
C VAL A 62 -10.37 7.42 -9.70
N ASN A 63 -10.05 8.39 -10.57
CA ASN A 63 -9.39 8.10 -11.85
C ASN A 63 -8.07 7.37 -11.62
N SER A 64 -7.82 6.33 -12.42
CA SER A 64 -6.55 5.60 -12.38
C SER A 64 -5.51 6.26 -13.27
N GLY A 65 -4.23 6.09 -12.92
CA GLY A 65 -3.13 6.66 -13.68
C GLY A 65 -1.78 6.19 -13.17
N ARG A 66 -0.71 6.84 -13.60
CA ARG A 66 0.66 6.49 -13.17
C ARG A 66 1.11 7.15 -11.87
N SER A 67 0.35 8.12 -11.38
CA SER A 67 0.64 8.85 -10.14
C SER A 67 -0.61 9.52 -9.58
N PRO A 68 -0.60 9.96 -8.31
CA PRO A 68 -1.70 10.73 -7.72
C PRO A 68 -2.12 11.94 -8.55
N GLY A 69 -1.20 12.60 -9.27
CA GLY A 69 -1.50 13.76 -10.10
C GLY A 69 -2.47 13.51 -11.26
N TRP A 70 -2.71 12.25 -11.64
CA TRP A 70 -3.75 11.89 -12.61
C TRP A 70 -5.15 11.91 -11.98
N ALA A 71 -5.26 11.55 -10.71
CA ALA A 71 -6.49 11.58 -9.94
C ALA A 71 -6.77 12.98 -9.35
N PHE A 72 -5.71 13.69 -8.97
CA PHE A 72 -5.74 14.97 -8.28
C PHE A 72 -4.83 15.97 -9.01
N PRO A 73 -5.30 16.56 -10.12
CA PRO A 73 -4.51 17.51 -10.91
C PRO A 73 -4.47 18.88 -10.23
N GLY A 74 -3.40 19.65 -10.47
CA GLY A 74 -3.24 21.02 -9.97
C GLY A 74 -1.85 21.28 -9.41
N SER A 75 -1.71 22.38 -8.65
CA SER A 75 -0.52 22.62 -7.84
C SER A 75 -0.40 21.56 -6.73
N GLU A 76 0.81 21.33 -6.22
CA GLU A 76 1.06 20.33 -5.17
C GLU A 76 0.15 20.54 -3.95
N ASP A 77 0.08 21.77 -3.43
CA ASP A 77 -0.78 22.12 -2.30
C ASP A 77 -2.27 21.85 -2.57
N GLN A 78 -2.73 22.10 -3.81
CA GLN A 78 -4.11 21.84 -4.20
C GLN A 78 -4.38 20.34 -4.27
N ALA A 79 -3.47 19.58 -4.88
CA ALA A 79 -3.57 18.13 -5.00
C ALA A 79 -3.54 17.44 -3.61
N ILE A 80 -2.74 17.94 -2.67
CA ILE A 80 -2.72 17.44 -1.28
C ILE A 80 -4.09 17.63 -0.63
N ARG A 81 -4.63 18.86 -0.66
CA ARG A 81 -5.94 19.17 -0.07
C ARG A 81 -7.07 18.36 -0.70
N ASP A 82 -7.07 18.22 -2.02
CA ASP A 82 -8.11 17.49 -2.74
C ASP A 82 -8.04 15.99 -2.47
N MET A 83 -6.83 15.43 -2.40
CA MET A 83 -6.63 14.03 -2.06
C MET A 83 -7.06 13.74 -0.61
N GLU A 84 -6.62 14.56 0.35
CA GLU A 84 -7.02 14.43 1.77
C GLU A 84 -8.54 14.47 1.92
N LYS A 85 -9.19 15.49 1.35
CA LYS A 85 -10.65 15.63 1.38
C LYS A 85 -11.34 14.43 0.73
N LYS A 86 -10.85 13.97 -0.42
CA LYS A 86 -11.45 12.84 -1.13
C LYS A 86 -11.34 11.54 -0.34
N MET A 87 -10.20 11.32 0.31
CA MET A 87 -10.00 10.15 1.17
C MET A 87 -10.97 10.16 2.36
N ASP A 88 -11.15 11.31 3.02
CA ASP A 88 -12.10 11.45 4.11
C ASP A 88 -13.56 11.24 3.63
N GLU A 89 -13.92 11.79 2.46
CA GLU A 89 -15.22 11.54 1.82
C GLU A 89 -15.46 10.05 1.51
N ILE A 90 -14.45 9.35 0.99
CA ILE A 90 -14.54 7.92 0.69
C ILE A 90 -14.79 7.14 1.97
N VAL A 91 -13.98 7.38 3.02
CA VAL A 91 -14.10 6.67 4.30
C VAL A 91 -15.48 6.84 4.90
N SER A 92 -16.08 8.04 4.82
CA SER A 92 -17.43 8.30 5.34
C SER A 92 -18.53 7.40 4.75
N ARG A 93 -18.32 6.82 3.57
CA ARG A 93 -19.29 5.97 2.86
C ARG A 93 -19.23 4.50 3.27
N TYR A 94 -18.15 4.09 3.93
CA TYR A 94 -17.91 2.68 4.26
C TYR A 94 -17.85 2.49 5.78
N SER A 95 -18.66 1.56 6.29
CA SER A 95 -18.61 1.18 7.70
C SER A 95 -17.49 0.17 7.92
N VAL A 96 -16.59 0.49 8.86
CA VAL A 96 -15.54 -0.44 9.28
C VAL A 96 -16.19 -1.49 10.20
N LYS A 97 -16.18 -2.76 9.77
CA LYS A 97 -16.61 -3.88 10.64
C LYS A 97 -15.75 -3.89 11.90
N LYS A 98 -16.37 -3.92 13.10
CA LYS A 98 -15.66 -3.91 14.39
C LYS A 98 -14.60 -5.02 14.52
N GLU A 99 -14.82 -6.17 13.88
CA GLU A 99 -13.94 -7.33 13.90
C GLU A 99 -12.57 -7.08 13.26
N SER A 100 -12.46 -6.14 12.30
CA SER A 100 -11.18 -5.82 11.63
C SER A 100 -10.22 -5.01 12.50
N ARG A 101 -10.66 -4.51 13.66
CA ARG A 101 -9.84 -3.69 14.56
C ARG A 101 -8.99 -4.50 15.56
N SER A 102 -9.22 -5.81 15.70
CA SER A 102 -8.61 -6.59 16.80
C SER A 102 -7.25 -7.19 16.45
N SER A 103 -6.92 -7.33 15.16
CA SER A 103 -5.65 -7.90 14.72
C SER A 103 -4.83 -6.89 13.93
N LEU A 104 -3.55 -6.73 14.30
CA LEU A 104 -2.60 -6.00 13.47
C LEU A 104 -2.57 -6.61 12.05
N PRO A 105 -2.54 -5.80 10.98
CA PRO A 105 -2.42 -6.35 9.63
C PRO A 105 -1.16 -7.21 9.51
N ALA A 106 -1.20 -8.25 8.67
CA ALA A 106 0.00 -9.02 8.38
C ALA A 106 0.99 -8.18 7.55
N LEU A 107 2.30 -8.34 7.81
CA LEU A 107 3.32 -7.75 6.95
C LEU A 107 3.34 -8.44 5.57
N PRO A 108 3.70 -7.71 4.50
CA PRO A 108 3.88 -8.30 3.18
C PRO A 108 4.96 -9.40 3.22
N VAL A 109 4.66 -10.54 2.61
CA VAL A 109 5.59 -11.65 2.45
C VAL A 109 5.71 -12.00 0.98
N LEU A 110 6.92 -12.38 0.56
CA LEU A 110 7.19 -12.81 -0.82
C LEU A 110 7.58 -14.29 -0.87
N PRO A 111 7.25 -15.00 -1.97
CA PRO A 111 7.47 -16.45 -2.08
C PRO A 111 8.91 -16.94 -1.84
N SER A 112 9.90 -16.08 -2.08
CA SER A 112 11.32 -16.43 -1.88
C SER A 112 12.13 -15.26 -1.35
N PHE A 113 13.20 -15.56 -0.62
CA PHE A 113 14.14 -14.55 -0.14
C PHE A 113 14.79 -13.76 -1.28
N ARG A 114 15.16 -14.42 -2.39
CA ARG A 114 15.73 -13.76 -3.57
C ARG A 114 14.77 -12.70 -4.12
N LEU A 115 13.49 -13.04 -4.24
CA LEU A 115 12.48 -12.09 -4.69
C LEU A 115 12.29 -10.97 -3.67
N ALA A 116 12.19 -11.30 -2.39
CA ALA A 116 12.05 -10.32 -1.31
C ALA A 116 13.20 -9.30 -1.28
N LEU A 117 14.44 -9.75 -1.50
CA LEU A 117 15.62 -8.90 -1.59
C LEU A 117 15.55 -7.95 -2.77
N ASN A 118 15.19 -8.43 -3.95
CA ASN A 118 15.07 -7.58 -5.14
C ASN A 118 13.97 -6.52 -4.94
N VAL A 119 12.81 -6.92 -4.40
CA VAL A 119 11.70 -6.00 -4.17
C VAL A 119 12.06 -4.94 -3.14
N ALA A 120 12.60 -5.34 -2.00
CA ALA A 120 13.01 -4.40 -0.95
C ALA A 120 14.07 -3.40 -1.45
N ALA A 121 15.01 -3.86 -2.29
CA ALA A 121 15.99 -2.99 -2.91
C ALA A 121 15.37 -1.99 -3.90
N CYS A 122 14.47 -2.45 -4.78
CA CYS A 122 13.79 -1.60 -5.77
C CYS A 122 12.89 -0.54 -5.11
N ASP A 123 12.16 -0.93 -4.06
CA ASP A 123 11.22 -0.04 -3.37
C ASP A 123 11.91 0.79 -2.28
N ASN A 124 13.23 0.61 -2.08
CA ASN A 124 14.01 1.22 -1.01
C ASN A 124 13.35 1.01 0.37
N LEU A 125 12.96 -0.24 0.64
CA LEU A 125 12.31 -0.69 1.87
C LEU A 125 13.26 -1.57 2.70
N PRO A 126 13.15 -1.54 4.04
CA PRO A 126 13.86 -2.48 4.89
C PRO A 126 13.34 -3.92 4.66
N LEU A 127 14.26 -4.87 4.50
CA LEU A 127 13.95 -6.30 4.46
C LEU A 127 14.24 -6.94 5.82
N VAL A 128 13.25 -7.62 6.39
CA VAL A 128 13.41 -8.42 7.61
C VAL A 128 13.28 -9.90 7.29
N ALA A 129 14.32 -10.68 7.57
CA ALA A 129 14.30 -12.14 7.45
C ALA A 129 14.28 -12.81 8.83
N THR A 130 13.20 -13.50 9.16
CA THR A 130 13.08 -14.25 10.42
C THR A 130 13.69 -15.65 10.27
N VAL A 131 14.76 -15.92 10.99
CA VAL A 131 15.46 -17.23 10.99
C VAL A 131 15.36 -17.84 12.38
N ALA A 132 14.90 -19.09 12.48
CA ALA A 132 14.83 -19.83 13.73
C ALA A 132 15.03 -21.33 13.51
N ARG A 133 15.42 -22.05 14.57
CA ARG A 133 15.67 -23.50 14.55
C ARG A 133 14.39 -24.34 14.56
N SER A 134 13.26 -23.79 15.01
CA SER A 134 11.96 -24.45 15.01
C SER A 134 10.88 -23.57 14.40
N LYS A 135 9.82 -24.20 13.88
CA LYS A 135 8.66 -23.50 13.31
C LYS A 135 7.99 -22.58 14.33
N GLU A 136 7.80 -23.07 15.56
CA GLU A 136 7.19 -22.31 16.66
C GLU A 136 8.00 -21.05 17.02
N SER A 137 9.34 -21.18 17.09
CA SER A 137 10.21 -20.02 17.35
C SER A 137 10.16 -19.00 16.22
N ARG A 138 10.05 -19.46 14.97
CA ARG A 138 9.92 -18.58 13.81
C ARG A 138 8.59 -17.83 13.82
N GLU A 139 7.49 -18.51 14.14
CA GLU A 139 6.16 -17.90 14.24
C GLU A 139 6.11 -16.85 15.36
N LYS A 140 6.76 -17.13 16.51
CA LYS A 140 6.91 -16.15 17.59
C LYS A 140 7.69 -14.91 17.14
N LEU A 141 8.82 -15.09 16.44
CA LEU A 141 9.60 -13.97 15.89
C LEU A 141 8.78 -13.16 14.88
N GLN A 142 8.05 -13.82 13.98
CA GLN A 142 7.19 -13.15 13.01
C GLN A 142 6.12 -12.28 13.69
N LYS A 143 5.51 -12.77 14.78
CA LYS A 143 4.56 -11.99 15.58
C LYS A 143 5.21 -10.74 16.19
N GLN A 144 6.39 -10.89 16.78
CA GLN A 144 7.11 -9.76 17.39
C GLN A 144 7.52 -8.70 16.35
N VAL A 145 7.98 -9.13 15.18
CA VAL A 145 8.30 -8.22 14.07
C VAL A 145 7.05 -7.48 13.59
N ASN A 146 5.90 -8.17 13.49
CA ASN A 146 4.63 -7.54 13.13
C ASN A 146 4.23 -6.46 14.14
N GLU A 147 4.29 -6.77 15.44
CA GLU A 147 4.00 -5.82 16.51
C GLU A 147 4.92 -4.59 16.48
N LEU A 148 6.21 -4.79 16.22
CA LEU A 148 7.19 -3.71 16.10
C LEU A 148 6.91 -2.80 14.90
N ALA A 149 6.68 -3.39 13.72
CA ALA A 149 6.44 -2.66 12.48
C ALA A 149 5.21 -1.75 12.55
N TRP A 150 4.16 -2.17 13.27
CA TRP A 150 2.94 -1.38 13.47
C TRP A 150 2.98 -0.48 14.71
N SER A 151 4.09 -0.42 15.44
CA SER A 151 4.24 0.48 16.57
C SER A 151 4.24 1.95 16.15
N LYS A 152 3.91 2.85 17.09
CA LYS A 152 3.88 4.31 16.84
C LYS A 152 5.22 4.88 16.39
N GLU A 153 6.31 4.19 16.69
CA GLU A 153 7.66 4.60 16.31
C GLU A 153 7.93 4.43 14.81
N PHE A 154 7.36 3.39 14.18
CA PHE A 154 7.66 3.01 12.80
C PHE A 154 6.51 3.25 11.82
N ILE A 155 5.25 3.21 12.27
CA ILE A 155 4.10 3.29 11.38
C ILE A 155 4.06 4.57 10.54
N GLY A 156 4.06 4.42 9.21
CA GLY A 156 3.97 5.51 8.24
C GLY A 156 5.25 6.36 8.12
N ARG A 157 6.40 5.86 8.60
CA ARG A 157 7.69 6.53 8.43
C ARG A 157 8.53 5.84 7.38
N PHE A 158 9.17 6.63 6.52
CA PHE A 158 10.27 6.17 5.67
C PHE A 158 11.53 6.14 6.53
N ILE A 159 12.09 4.94 6.73
CA ILE A 159 13.41 4.74 7.37
C ILE A 159 14.49 4.90 6.31
#